data_AF-A0AA40X7Q7-F1
#
_entry.id   AF-A0AA40X7Q7-F1
#
_cell.length_a   1.000
_cell.length_b   1.000
_cell.length_c   1.000
_cell.angle_alpha   90.00
_cell.angle_beta   90.00
_cell.angle_gamma   90.00
#
_symmetry.space_group_name_H-M   'P 1'
#
loop_
_entity.id
_entity.type
_entity.pdbx_description
1 polymer ?
#
loop_
_entity_poly.entity_id
_entity_poly.type
_entity_poly.pdbx_seq_one_letter_code
_entity_poly.pdbx_strand_id
1 'polypeptide(L)'
;MSTKIVQLEARADDPDIGLVKGEPFYVITSADAVVGLDKFIAKQVVTYQPATETDDGLMTAADKNKLNKIKTEPLEGLKFKSPDGSVFVLSVDNEGKPVFTKEDKNG
;
A
#
# COMPACT_ATOMS: atom_id res chain seq x y z
N MET A 1 -4.93 16.31 29.91
CA MET A 1 -3.93 16.08 30.97
C MET A 1 -2.55 16.23 30.35
N SER A 2 -1.69 17.09 30.88
CA SER A 2 -0.33 17.29 30.36
C SER A 2 0.56 16.13 30.82
N THR A 3 1.22 15.45 29.87
CA THR A 3 2.17 14.39 30.20
C THR A 3 3.44 15.04 30.74
N LYS A 4 3.66 14.95 32.05
CA LYS A 4 4.93 15.38 32.65
C LYS A 4 6.02 14.39 32.23
N ILE A 5 7.07 14.89 31.59
CA ILE A 5 8.27 14.09 31.34
C ILE A 5 8.92 13.83 32.69
N VAL A 6 8.97 12.57 33.11
CA VAL A 6 9.66 12.16 34.34
C VAL A 6 11.08 11.77 33.95
N GLN A 7 12.05 12.58 34.36
CA GLN A 7 13.47 12.25 34.28
C GLN A 7 13.90 11.61 35.61
N LEU A 8 14.60 10.49 35.54
CA LEU A 8 15.07 9.77 36.73
C LEU A 8 16.48 10.23 37.08
N GLU A 9 16.85 10.09 38.36
CA GLU A 9 18.18 10.38 38.87
C GLU A 9 18.84 9.07 39.33
N ALA A 10 20.08 8.84 38.93
CA ALA A 10 20.83 7.65 39.29
C ALA A 10 21.14 7.63 40.79
N ARG A 11 20.72 6.57 41.50
CA ARG A 11 20.92 6.45 42.95
C ARG A 11 22.33 6.06 43.36
N ALA A 12 23.07 5.44 42.44
CA ALA A 12 24.43 4.95 42.61
C ALA A 12 25.12 4.94 41.24
N ASP A 13 26.45 4.76 41.25
CA ASP A 13 27.21 4.53 40.04
C ASP A 13 26.89 3.13 39.48
N ASP A 14 26.63 3.04 38.17
CA ASP A 14 26.40 1.80 37.44
C ASP A 14 27.19 1.83 36.12
N PRO A 15 28.44 1.32 36.11
CA PRO A 15 29.32 1.41 34.94
C PRO A 15 28.88 0.55 33.76
N ASP A 16 28.06 -0.49 33.97
CA ASP A 16 27.60 -1.39 32.91
C ASP A 16 26.63 -0.68 31.94
N ILE A 17 25.89 0.29 32.47
CA ILE A 17 24.97 1.16 31.70
C ILE A 17 25.42 2.63 31.68
N GLY A 18 26.63 2.91 32.17
CA GLY A 18 27.27 4.24 32.10
C GLY A 18 26.62 5.32 32.96
N LEU A 19 26.00 4.97 34.09
CA LEU A 19 25.38 5.93 35.00
C LEU A 19 26.34 6.36 36.13
N VAL A 20 26.38 7.65 36.42
CA VAL A 20 27.04 8.22 37.61
C VAL A 20 25.99 8.68 38.62
N LYS A 21 26.22 8.45 39.91
CA LYS A 21 25.31 8.85 40.99
C LYS A 21 24.96 10.34 40.90
N GLY A 22 23.66 10.63 40.98
CA GLY A 22 23.11 11.98 40.91
C GLY A 22 22.93 12.51 39.49
N GLU A 23 23.35 11.75 38.47
CA GLU A 23 23.17 12.14 37.08
C GLU A 23 21.73 11.85 36.62
N PRO A 24 21.09 12.79 35.92
CA PRO A 24 19.80 12.54 35.32
C PRO A 24 19.94 11.61 34.11
N PHE A 25 19.05 10.62 34.01
CA PHE A 25 19.06 9.68 32.89
C PHE A 25 17.67 9.40 32.36
N TYR A 26 17.64 8.91 31.12
CA TYR A 26 16.46 8.37 30.48
C TYR A 26 16.60 6.85 30.43
N VAL A 27 15.55 6.14 30.79
CA VAL A 27 15.55 4.67 30.74
C VAL A 27 15.67 4.24 29.28
N ILE A 28 16.76 3.55 28.95
CA ILE A 28 16.85 2.80 27.70
C ILE A 28 16.00 1.55 27.89
N THR A 29 14.94 1.42 27.10
CA THR A 29 14.01 0.29 27.18
C THR A 29 13.61 -0.12 25.78
N SER A 30 13.24 -1.39 25.62
CA SER A 30 12.71 -1.89 24.35
C SER A 30 11.29 -1.35 24.12
N ALA A 31 10.88 -1.23 22.86
CA ALA A 31 9.59 -0.64 22.49
C ALA A 31 8.39 -1.41 23.10
N ASP A 32 8.49 -2.73 23.20
CA ASP A 32 7.48 -3.63 23.79
C ASP A 32 7.34 -3.46 25.32
N ALA A 33 8.36 -2.94 25.99
CA ALA A 33 8.32 -2.64 27.42
C ALA A 33 7.66 -1.28 27.74
N VAL A 34 7.27 -0.49 26.73
CA VAL A 34 6.60 0.81 26.91
C VAL A 34 5.10 0.67 26.68
N VAL A 35 4.34 0.62 27.78
CA VAL A 35 2.87 0.54 27.74
C VAL A 35 2.27 1.72 26.98
N GLY A 36 1.54 1.44 25.90
CA GLY A 36 0.85 2.45 25.09
C GLY A 36 1.69 3.10 24.00
N LEU A 37 2.95 2.68 23.81
CA LEU A 37 3.78 3.13 22.69
C LEU A 37 3.16 2.76 21.34
N ASP A 38 2.61 1.55 21.23
CA ASP A 38 1.83 1.06 20.09
C ASP A 38 0.71 2.03 19.70
N LYS A 39 -0.09 2.47 20.66
CA LYS A 39 -1.21 3.41 20.46
C LYS A 39 -0.73 4.80 20.09
N PHE A 40 0.41 5.23 20.64
CA PHE A 40 1.00 6.52 20.32
C PHE A 40 1.53 6.53 18.88
N ILE A 41 2.26 5.49 18.48
CA ILE A 41 2.77 5.32 17.11
C ILE A 41 1.59 5.21 16.14
N ALA A 42 0.57 4.42 16.45
CA ALA A 42 -0.61 4.25 15.58
C ALA A 42 -1.34 5.58 15.30
N LYS A 43 -1.27 6.57 16.19
CA LYS A 43 -1.82 7.93 15.95
C LYS A 43 -0.98 8.76 14.97
N GLN A 44 0.31 8.45 14.83
CA GLN A 44 1.20 9.14 13.90
C GLN A 44 1.20 8.48 12.51
N VAL A 45 0.84 7.20 12.42
CA VAL A 45 0.72 6.51 11.14
C VAL A 45 -0.56 6.93 10.46
N VAL A 46 -0.44 7.64 9.34
CA VAL A 46 -1.59 7.92 8.47
C VAL A 46 -1.99 6.62 7.79
N THR A 47 -3.10 6.03 8.22
CA THR A 47 -3.69 4.86 7.56
C THR A 47 -4.67 5.34 6.51
N TYR A 48 -4.35 5.09 5.24
CA TYR A 48 -5.32 5.32 4.16
C TYR A 48 -6.18 4.08 3.97
N GLN A 49 -7.49 4.27 3.92
CA GLN A 49 -8.44 3.21 3.57
C GLN A 49 -8.58 3.12 2.05
N PRO A 50 -9.07 1.99 1.51
CA PRO A 50 -9.50 1.93 0.12
C PRO A 50 -10.53 3.02 -0.20
N ALA A 51 -10.47 3.56 -1.41
CA ALA A 51 -11.47 4.51 -1.90
C ALA A 51 -12.88 3.88 -1.90
N THR A 52 -13.89 4.65 -1.49
CA THR A 52 -15.30 4.28 -1.59
C THR A 52 -15.99 5.13 -2.66
N GLU A 53 -17.30 4.97 -2.85
CA GLU A 53 -18.05 5.80 -3.79
C GLU A 53 -18.16 7.27 -3.34
N THR A 54 -18.04 7.53 -2.03
CA THR A 54 -18.27 8.86 -1.43
C THR A 54 -17.04 9.45 -0.76
N ASP A 55 -16.01 8.64 -0.48
CA ASP A 55 -14.81 9.06 0.25
C ASP A 55 -13.54 8.71 -0.52
N ASP A 56 -12.63 9.67 -0.58
CA ASP A 56 -11.31 9.48 -1.18
C ASP A 56 -10.48 8.44 -0.41
N GLY A 57 -9.68 7.66 -1.14
CA GLY A 57 -8.83 6.63 -0.56
C GLY A 57 -7.84 6.01 -1.55
N LEU A 58 -7.17 4.94 -1.14
CA LEU A 58 -6.23 4.22 -2.01
C LEU A 58 -6.95 3.31 -3.01
N MET A 59 -6.41 3.20 -4.21
CA MET A 59 -6.82 2.17 -5.16
C MET A 59 -6.37 0.80 -4.67
N THR A 60 -7.31 -0.16 -4.61
CA THR A 60 -6.98 -1.53 -4.21
C THR A 60 -6.09 -2.23 -5.25
N ALA A 61 -5.37 -3.27 -4.83
CA ALA A 61 -4.62 -4.11 -5.77
C ALA A 61 -5.52 -4.75 -6.84
N ALA A 62 -6.76 -5.12 -6.46
CA ALA A 62 -7.74 -5.69 -7.38
C ALA A 62 -8.15 -4.67 -8.45
N ASP A 63 -8.38 -3.41 -8.07
CA ASP A 63 -8.77 -2.36 -9.02
C ASP A 63 -7.62 -1.91 -9.90
N LYS A 64 -6.40 -1.84 -9.35
CA LYS A 64 -5.18 -1.64 -10.16
C LYS A 64 -5.03 -2.71 -11.23
N ASN A 65 -5.32 -3.97 -10.91
CA ASN A 65 -5.27 -5.06 -11.89
C ASN A 65 -6.33 -4.93 -12.99
N LYS A 66 -7.48 -4.29 -12.71
CA LYS A 66 -8.46 -3.96 -13.76
C LYS A 66 -7.93 -2.83 -14.64
N LEU A 67 -7.40 -1.77 -14.03
CA LEU A 67 -6.82 -0.63 -14.75
C LEU A 67 -5.66 -1.05 -15.66
N ASN A 68 -4.76 -1.93 -15.19
CA ASN A 68 -3.66 -2.47 -15.98
C ASN A 68 -4.11 -3.24 -17.23
N LYS A 69 -5.37 -3.69 -17.30
CA LYS A 69 -5.93 -4.38 -18.47
C LYS A 69 -6.57 -3.43 -19.49
N ILE A 70 -6.72 -2.16 -19.16
CA ILE A 70 -7.22 -1.16 -20.10
C ILE A 70 -6.13 -0.93 -21.13
N LYS A 71 -6.40 -1.32 -22.38
CA LYS A 71 -5.52 -1.03 -23.52
C LYS A 71 -5.53 0.48 -23.76
N THR A 72 -4.36 1.09 -23.85
CA THR A 72 -4.23 2.51 -24.23
C THR A 72 -4.33 2.65 -25.75
N GLU A 73 -4.95 3.73 -26.22
CA GLU A 73 -5.05 4.04 -27.65
C GLU A 73 -3.68 4.36 -28.27
N PRO A 74 -3.48 4.10 -29.58
CA PRO A 74 -4.43 3.48 -30.51
C PRO A 74 -4.59 1.97 -30.29
N LEU A 75 -5.82 1.48 -30.41
CA LEU A 75 -6.13 0.06 -30.21
C LEU A 75 -5.80 -0.74 -31.47
N GLU A 76 -4.99 -1.79 -31.32
CA GLU A 76 -4.76 -2.76 -32.42
C GLU A 76 -6.01 -3.58 -32.76
N GLY A 77 -6.92 -3.73 -31.80
CA GLY A 77 -8.21 -4.38 -32.02
C GLY A 77 -9.02 -4.63 -30.75
N LEU A 78 -10.33 -4.77 -30.96
CA LEU A 78 -11.34 -5.06 -29.94
C LEU A 78 -11.63 -6.55 -29.89
N LYS A 79 -11.54 -7.15 -28.69
CA LYS A 79 -11.81 -8.57 -28.48
C LYS A 79 -13.26 -8.78 -28.04
N PHE A 80 -13.97 -9.69 -28.71
CA PHE A 80 -15.33 -10.11 -28.41
C PHE A 80 -15.36 -11.60 -28.11
N LYS A 81 -16.00 -12.02 -27.02
CA LYS A 81 -16.20 -13.42 -26.69
C LYS A 81 -17.63 -13.83 -27.06
N SER A 82 -17.78 -14.83 -27.91
CA SER A 82 -19.08 -15.40 -28.29
C SER A 82 -19.60 -16.38 -27.23
N PRO A 83 -20.90 -16.75 -27.27
CA PRO A 83 -21.50 -17.65 -26.28
C PRO A 83 -20.86 -19.04 -26.19
N ASP A 84 -20.28 -19.53 -27.29
CA ASP A 84 -19.52 -20.79 -27.36
C ASP A 84 -18.10 -20.67 -26.75
N GLY A 85 -17.71 -19.48 -26.29
CA GLY A 85 -16.41 -19.18 -25.70
C GLY A 85 -15.29 -18.89 -26.70
N SER A 86 -15.57 -18.86 -28.01
CA SER A 86 -14.62 -18.39 -29.02
C SER A 86 -14.34 -16.89 -28.83
N VAL A 87 -13.11 -16.45 -29.10
CA VAL A 87 -12.75 -15.02 -29.08
C VAL A 87 -12.55 -14.53 -30.51
N PHE A 88 -13.11 -13.37 -30.84
CA PHE A 88 -12.99 -12.69 -32.12
C PHE A 88 -12.31 -11.34 -31.92
N VAL A 89 -11.51 -10.90 -32.88
CA VAL A 89 -10.83 -9.61 -32.88
C VAL A 89 -11.34 -8.77 -34.06
N LEU A 90 -11.85 -7.57 -33.77
CA LEU A 90 -12.08 -6.52 -34.76
C LEU A 90 -10.87 -5.60 -34.80
N SER A 91 -10.23 -5.47 -35.96
CA SER A 91 -9.11 -4.57 -36.24
C SER A 91 -9.34 -3.78 -37.53
N VAL A 92 -8.40 -2.90 -37.87
CA VAL A 92 -8.40 -2.13 -39.13
C VAL A 92 -7.14 -2.51 -39.92
N ASP A 93 -7.26 -2.76 -41.22
CA ASP A 93 -6.11 -3.02 -42.10
C ASP A 93 -5.42 -1.71 -42.53
N ASN A 94 -4.35 -1.84 -43.32
CA ASN A 94 -3.58 -0.67 -43.79
C ASN A 94 -4.35 0.19 -44.80
N GLU A 95 -5.45 -0.33 -45.34
CA GLU A 95 -6.37 0.35 -46.24
C GLU A 95 -7.56 0.99 -45.49
N GLY A 96 -7.60 0.89 -44.16
CA GLY A 96 -8.67 1.46 -43.34
C GLY A 96 -9.95 0.61 -43.29
N LYS A 97 -9.92 -0.64 -43.74
CA LYS A 97 -11.09 -1.53 -43.75
C LYS A 97 -11.19 -2.35 -42.46
N PRO A 98 -12.41 -2.60 -41.96
CA PRO A 98 -12.60 -3.44 -40.79
C PRO A 98 -12.30 -4.90 -41.12
N VAL A 99 -11.52 -5.54 -40.25
CA VAL A 99 -11.16 -6.96 -40.34
C VAL A 99 -11.67 -7.67 -39.09
N PHE A 100 -12.39 -8.77 -39.27
CA PHE A 100 -12.87 -9.65 -38.19
C PHE A 100 -12.15 -10.99 -38.27
N THR A 101 -11.37 -11.33 -37.24
CA THR A 101 -10.66 -12.60 -37.15
C THR A 101 -11.08 -13.39 -35.91
N LYS A 102 -11.02 -14.72 -35.98
CA LYS A 102 -11.16 -15.59 -34.81
C LYS A 102 -9.78 -15.81 -34.20
N GLU A 103 -9.64 -15.62 -32.89
CA GLU A 103 -8.40 -15.91 -32.17
C GLU A 103 -8.24 -17.44 -32.06
N ASP A 104 -7.27 -17.98 -32.78
CA ASP A 104 -6.91 -19.38 -32.65
C ASP A 104 -6.21 -19.60 -31.31
N LYS A 105 -6.56 -20.68 -30.59
CA LYS A 105 -6.03 -20.98 -29.25
C LYS A 105 -4.53 -21.35 -29.21
N ASN A 106 -3.78 -21.18 -30.29
CA ASN A 106 -2.38 -21.58 -30.39
C ASN A 106 -1.49 -20.39 -30.78
N GLY A 107 -0.82 -19.86 -29.76
CA GLY A 107 0.29 -18.91 -29.81
C GLY A 107 0.94 -18.87 -28.44
#